data_AF-A0A447MZM6-F1
#
_entry.id   AF-A0A447MZM6-F1
#
_cell.length_a   1.000
_cell.length_b   1.000
_cell.length_c   1.000
_cell.angle_alpha   90.00
_cell.angle_beta   90.00
_cell.angle_gamma   90.00
#
_symmetry.space_group_name_H-M   'P 1'
#
loop_
_entity.id
_entity.type
_entity.pdbx_description
1 polymer ?
#
loop_
_entity_poly.entity_id
_entity_poly.type
_entity_poly.pdbx_seq_one_letter_code
_entity_poly.pdbx_strand_id
1 'polypeptide(L)' 'MLVQSRVYTEDMKSKAPFVVTPPLFRLDGLQQNNLRIIRTGGDFAKDRETLQWLCVKGIPPKADDLWAKDKEGKTRGK' A
#
# COMPACT_ATOMS: atom_id res chain seq x y z
N MET A 1 -8.15 -6.69 -5.12
CA MET A 1 -7.86 -5.26 -5.39
C MET A 1 -6.37 -5.05 -5.36
N LEU A 2 -5.86 -3.96 -5.94
CA LEU A 2 -4.47 -3.57 -5.70
C LEU A 2 -4.42 -2.63 -4.49
N VAL A 3 -3.33 -2.71 -3.74
CA VAL A 3 -3.06 -1.86 -2.58
C VAL A 3 -1.71 -1.20 -2.77
N GLN A 4 -1.69 0.12 -2.73
CA GLN A 4 -0.47 0.94 -2.80
C GLN A 4 -0.17 1.57 -1.44
N SER A 5 1.07 1.49 -0.99
CA SER A 5 1.51 2.03 0.30
C SER A 5 2.62 3.06 0.11
N ARG A 6 2.54 4.19 0.83
CA ARG A 6 3.51 5.30 0.79
C ARG A 6 3.58 6.01 2.14
N VAL A 7 4.69 6.67 2.42
CA VAL A 7 4.83 7.55 3.59
C VAL A 7 5.04 9.00 3.13
N TYR A 8 4.28 9.92 3.73
CA TYR A 8 4.41 11.36 3.51
C TYR A 8 4.84 12.05 4.79
N THR A 9 5.48 13.22 4.62
CA THR A 9 5.74 14.16 5.71
C THR A 9 4.46 14.68 6.32
N GLU A 10 4.57 15.33 7.48
CA GLU A 10 3.43 15.88 8.23
C GLU A 10 2.51 16.77 7.37
N ASP A 11 3.09 17.47 6.37
CA ASP A 11 2.37 18.28 5.39
C ASP A 11 1.48 17.49 4.40
N MET A 12 1.51 16.16 4.44
CA MET A 12 0.86 15.21 3.52
C MET A 12 1.19 15.40 2.03
N LYS A 13 2.21 16.18 1.70
CA LYS A 13 2.59 16.53 0.32
C LYS A 13 3.92 15.91 -0.05
N SER A 14 4.92 16.07 0.81
CA SER A 14 6.28 15.64 0.51
C SER A 14 6.51 14.18 0.91
N LYS A 15 7.40 13.47 0.21
CA LYS A 15 7.72 12.09 0.57
C LYS A 15 8.57 12.08 1.84
N ALA A 16 8.18 11.26 2.80
CA ALA A 16 8.98 11.03 3.99
C ALA A 16 10.21 10.16 3.68
N PRO A 17 11.29 10.22 4.50
CA PRO A 17 12.47 9.38 4.35
C PRO A 17 12.22 7.96 4.91
N PHE A 18 11.12 7.35 4.47
CA PHE A 18 10.71 5.99 4.80
C PHE A 18 10.30 5.25 3.52
N VAL A 19 10.64 3.97 3.44
CA VAL A 19 10.21 3.07 2.38
C VAL A 19 9.26 2.01 2.96
N VAL A 20 8.18 1.71 2.24
CA VAL A 20 7.24 0.64 2.57
C VAL A 20 7.40 -0.51 1.58
N THR A 21 7.51 -1.73 2.09
CA THR A 21 7.65 -2.95 1.28
C THR A 21 6.56 -3.97 1.64
N PRO A 22 5.83 -4.54 0.67
CA PRO A 22 5.81 -4.15 -0.74
C PRO A 22 5.07 -2.81 -0.97
N PRO A 23 5.54 -1.95 -1.90
CA PRO A 23 4.93 -0.64 -2.17
C PRO A 23 3.62 -0.73 -2.99
N LEU A 24 3.43 -1.84 -3.70
CA LEU A 24 2.23 -2.16 -4.47
C LEU A 24 2.06 -3.68 -4.49
N PHE A 25 0.88 -4.17 -4.14
CA PHE A 25 0.59 -5.60 -4.13
C PHE A 25 -0.91 -5.88 -4.37
N ARG A 26 -1.21 -7.09 -4.83
CA ARG A 26 -2.58 -7.59 -4.94
C ARG A 26 -3.04 -8.13 -3.59
N LEU A 27 -4.23 -7.72 -3.17
CA LEU A 27 -4.92 -8.23 -2.01
C LEU A 27 -6.23 -8.88 -2.47
N ASP A 28 -6.29 -10.21 -2.36
CA ASP A 28 -7.48 -10.99 -2.65
C ASP A 28 -8.40 -11.10 -1.42
N GLY A 29 -9.60 -11.66 -1.63
CA GLY A 29 -10.58 -11.80 -0.55
C GLY A 29 -10.04 -12.67 0.58
N LEU A 30 -10.27 -12.26 1.82
CA LEU A 30 -9.81 -12.93 3.05
C LEU A 30 -8.28 -13.00 3.21
N GLN A 31 -7.52 -12.44 2.26
CA GLN A 31 -6.07 -12.39 2.37
C GLN A 31 -5.66 -11.27 3.34
N GLN A 32 -4.56 -11.51 4.06
CA GLN A 32 -3.85 -10.49 4.81
C GLN A 32 -2.44 -10.36 4.27
N ASN A 33 -1.85 -9.17 4.36
CA ASN A 33 -0.47 -8.96 3.95
C ASN A 33 0.27 -8.11 4.99
N ASN A 34 1.55 -8.41 5.18
CA ASN A 34 2.41 -7.67 6.09
C ASN A 34 3.13 -6.54 5.34
N LEU A 35 3.14 -5.36 5.92
CA LEU A 35 3.90 -4.21 5.42
C LEU A 35 5.12 -3.98 6.31
N ARG A 36 6.29 -3.83 5.69
CA ARG A 36 7.51 -3.43 6.38
C ARG A 36 7.81 -1.97 6.08
N ILE A 37 7.90 -1.15 7.14
CA ILE A 37 8.25 0.27 7.05
C ILE A 37 9.68 0.43 7.54
N ILE A 38 10.54 1.02 6.71
CA ILE A 38 11.97 1.15 6.98
C ILE A 38 12.36 2.62 6.84
N ARG A 39 12.97 3.19 7.87
CA ARG A 39 13.59 4.52 7.80
C ARG A 39 14.83 4.43 6.90
N THR A 40 14.89 5.26 5.87
CA THR A 40 16.01 5.31 4.91
C THR A 40 16.91 6.53 5.08
N GLY A 41 16.57 7.44 6.01
CA GLY A 41 17.37 8.62 6.31
C GLY A 41 16.56 9.66 7.09
N GLY A 42 16.83 10.93 6.79
CA GLY A 42 16.19 12.08 7.43
C GLY A 42 16.89 12.50 8.73
N ASP A 43 16.98 13.81 8.94
CA ASP A 43 17.35 14.38 10.21
C ASP A 43 16.08 14.60 11.04
N PHE A 44 16.02 13.96 12.20
CA PHE A 44 14.87 14.08 13.10
C PHE A 44 15.36 14.64 14.42
N ALA A 45 14.54 15.49 15.02
CA ALA A 45 14.80 16.02 16.34
C ALA A 45 15.03 14.87 17.34
N LYS A 46 16.06 14.98 18.18
CA LYS A 46 16.44 13.94 19.15
C LYS A 46 15.71 14.08 20.48
N ASP A 47 15.09 15.22 20.70
CA ASP A 47 14.44 15.67 21.93
C ASP A 47 12.91 15.64 21.85
N ARG A 48 12.34 15.40 20.65
CA ARG A 48 10.90 15.30 20.42
C ARG A 48 10.57 14.30 19.33
N GLU A 49 9.37 13.74 19.42
CA GLU A 49 8.83 12.88 18.38
C GLU A 49 8.52 13.68 17.09
N THR A 50 8.52 12.98 15.96
CA THR A 50 8.16 13.56 14.66
C THR A 50 6.99 12.80 14.07
N LEU A 51 5.97 13.52 13.59
CA LEU A 51 4.80 12.94 12.96
C LEU A 51 5.02 12.73 11.46
N GLN A 52 4.55 11.61 10.93
CA GLN A 52 4.57 11.25 9.51
C GLN A 52 3.30 10.47 9.16
N TRP A 53 2.87 10.51 7.91
CA TRP A 53 1.64 9.86 7.46
C TRP A 53 1.92 8.60 6.66
N LEU A 54 1.45 7.44 7.14
CA LEU A 54 1.33 6.24 6.32
C LEU A 54 0.02 6.29 5.52
N CYS A 55 0.13 6.30 4.20
CA CYS A 55 -1.01 6.28 3.30
C CYS A 55 -1.15 4.89 2.65
N VAL A 56 -2.33 4.28 2.81
CA VAL A 56 -2.70 3.00 2.20
C VAL A 56 -3.86 3.24 1.24
N LYS A 57 -3.60 3.14 -0.07
CA LYS A 57 -4.56 3.41 -1.13
C LYS A 57 -5.03 2.11 -1.77
N GLY A 58 -6.32 1.83 -1.67
CA GLY A 58 -6.98 0.78 -2.44
C GLY A 58 -7.23 1.22 -3.88
N ILE A 59 -6.93 0.35 -4.84
CA ILE A 59 -7.17 0.53 -6.27
C ILE A 59 -8.09 -0.62 -6.72
N PRO A 60 -9.38 -0.35 -6.97
CA PRO A 60 -10.31 -1.37 -7.45
C PRO A 60 -9.99 -1.76 -8.91
N PRO A 61 -10.34 -2.97 -9.33
CA PRO A 61 -10.22 -3.36 -10.73
C PRO A 61 -11.19 -2.57 -11.60
N LYS A 62 -10.78 -2.32 -12.84
CA LYS A 62 -11.68 -1.97 -13.93
C LYS A 62 -12.22 -3.24 -14.60
N ALA A 63 -13.32 -3.12 -15.34
CA ALA A 63 -13.98 -4.26 -15.96
C ALA A 63 -13.09 -5.03 -16.97
N ASP A 64 -12.13 -4.34 -17.57
CA ASP A 64 -11.19 -4.85 -18.57
C ASP A 64 -9.85 -5.33 -17.97
N ASP A 65 -9.61 -5.11 -16.68
CA ASP A 65 -8.37 -5.51 -16.02
C ASP A 65 -8.20 -7.04 -16.04
N LEU A 66 -7.04 -7.50 -16.51
CA LEU A 66 -6.73 -8.93 -16.64
C LEU A 66 -6.88 -9.71 -15.32
N TRP A 67 -6.54 -9.09 -14.20
CA TRP A 67 -6.61 -9.68 -12.86
C TRP A 67 -8.03 -9.69 -12.26
N ALA A 68 -9.01 -9.04 -12.92
CA ALA A 68 -10.42 -9.11 -12.55
C ALA A 68 -11.09 -10.39 -13.08
N LYS A 69 -10.59 -10.93 -14.20
CA LYS A 69 -11.16 -12.08 -14.92
C LYS A 69 -10.96 -13.42 -14.20
N ASP A 70 -10.00 -13.51 -13.28
CA ASP A 70 -9.74 -14.71 -12.47
C ASP A 70 -10.95 -15.17 -11.65
N LYS A 71 -11.92 -14.28 -11.38
CA LYS A 71 -13.11 -14.61 -10.58
C LYS A 71 -14.26 -15.23 -11.37
N GLU A 72 -14.31 -15.08 -12.70
CA GLU A 72 -15.43 -15.56 -13.53
C GLU A 72 -15.31 -17.04 -13.91
N GLY A 73 -14.10 -17.59 -13.97
CA GLY A 73 -13.85 -18.98 -14.37
C GLY A 73 -14.26 -20.06 -13.34
N LYS A 74 -14.59 -19.67 -12.09
CA LYS A 74 -14.84 -20.63 -11.00
C LYS A 74 -16.32 -20.96 -10.74
N THR A 75 -17.25 -20.30 -11.44
CA THR A 75 -18.71 -20.45 -11.22
C THR A 75 -19.42 -21.26 -12.32
N ARG A 76 -18.70 -21.72 -13.36
CA ARG A 76 -19.27 -22.42 -14.51
C ARG A 76 -18.84 -23.89 -14.60
N GLY A 77 -18.83 -24.57 -13.46
CA GLY A 77 -18.41 -25.97 -13.35
C GLY A 77 -19.10 -26.68 -12.19
N LYS A 78 -20.44 -26.76 -12.25
CA LYS A 78 -21.26 -27.83 -11.66
C LYS A 78 -22.50 -28.00 -12.54
#